data_AF-A0A9D6R3I6-F1
#
_entry.id   AF-A0A9D6R3I6-F1
#
_cell.length_a   1.000
_cell.length_b   1.000
_cell.length_c   1.000
_cell.angle_alpha   90.00
_cell.angle_beta   90.00
_cell.angle_gamma   90.00
#
_symmetry.space_group_name_H-M   'P 1'
#
loop_
_entity.id
_entity.type
_entity.pdbx_description
1 polymer ?
#
loop_
_entity_poly.entity_id
_entity_poly.type
_entity_poly.pdbx_seq_one_letter_code
_entity_poly.pdbx_strand_id
1 'polypeptide(L)'
;MPFSFAAGDEVGQTGFKFEHGATEFFAVTLILTREPQAIWNGLNLLRGELGLPSTTEFKFHSTPHAFRLAFLEKTKGWPLAIRSLYVDKRLLPADFRGLSSWDFYGFFKIRSKTLVWEYRAGKVNPPT
;
A
#
# COMPACT_ATOMS: atom_id res chain seq x y z
N MET A 1 -4.16 16.93 -9.08
CA MET A 1 -5.54 16.94 -8.52
C MET A 1 -5.60 16.04 -7.28
N PRO A 2 -6.46 16.28 -6.27
CA PRO A 2 -6.64 15.41 -5.08
C PRO A 2 -7.04 13.97 -5.42
N PHE A 3 -6.54 13.01 -4.64
CA PHE A 3 -7.18 11.70 -4.45
C PHE A 3 -8.12 11.77 -3.23
N SER A 4 -9.23 11.04 -3.26
CA SER A 4 -10.25 11.06 -2.18
C SER A 4 -10.30 9.74 -1.39
N PHE A 5 -9.80 8.65 -1.98
CA PHE A 5 -9.81 7.33 -1.39
C PHE A 5 -8.41 6.72 -1.42
N ALA A 6 -8.11 5.92 -0.39
CA ALA A 6 -6.87 5.18 -0.26
C ALA A 6 -7.16 3.76 0.19
N ALA A 7 -6.66 2.78 -0.55
CA ALA A 7 -6.46 1.41 -0.07
C ALA A 7 -4.99 1.27 0.30
N GLY A 8 -4.67 0.44 1.30
CA GLY A 8 -3.28 0.28 1.72
C GLY A 8 -3.01 -1.06 2.36
N ASP A 9 -1.76 -1.45 2.27
CA ASP A 9 -1.22 -2.68 2.82
C ASP A 9 0.20 -2.44 3.35
N GLU A 10 0.68 -3.34 4.19
CA GLU A 10 1.98 -3.22 4.85
C GLU A 10 2.80 -4.51 4.79
N VAL A 11 4.10 -4.36 4.94
CA VAL A 11 5.02 -5.48 5.11
C VAL A 11 6.02 -5.16 6.21
N GLY A 12 6.43 -6.21 6.92
CA GLY A 12 7.34 -6.11 8.06
C GLY A 12 6.60 -6.10 9.39
N GLN A 13 7.31 -6.50 10.44
CA GLN A 13 6.78 -6.54 11.78
C GLN A 13 6.99 -5.20 12.49
N THR A 14 6.19 -4.91 13.51
CA THR A 14 6.32 -3.70 14.33
C THR A 14 7.42 -3.80 15.40
N GLY A 15 7.87 -5.02 15.73
CA GLY A 15 8.87 -5.27 16.78
C GLY A 15 10.31 -4.94 16.39
N PHE A 16 11.18 -4.79 17.40
CA PHE A 16 12.59 -4.39 17.25
C PHE A 16 13.60 -5.47 17.68
N LYS A 17 13.15 -6.69 17.99
CA LYS A 17 14.03 -7.80 18.38
C LYS A 17 14.71 -8.42 17.16
N PHE A 18 15.62 -7.68 16.52
CA PHE A 18 16.26 -8.09 15.26
C PHE A 18 17.02 -9.40 15.40
N GLU A 19 17.71 -9.60 16.52
CA GLU A 19 18.40 -10.87 16.87
C GLU A 19 17.45 -12.06 17.04
N HIS A 20 16.14 -11.83 17.13
CA HIS A 20 15.11 -12.85 17.27
C HIS A 20 14.14 -12.87 16.07
N GLY A 21 14.62 -12.43 14.90
CA GLY A 21 13.89 -12.53 13.64
C GLY A 21 12.93 -11.39 13.33
N ALA A 22 12.97 -10.28 14.08
CA ALA A 22 12.24 -9.08 13.67
C ALA A 22 12.82 -8.53 12.36
N THR A 23 11.95 -8.16 11.43
CA THR A 23 12.38 -7.54 10.16
C THR A 23 13.06 -6.21 10.43
N GLU A 24 14.08 -5.82 9.66
CA GLU A 24 14.71 -4.51 9.81
C GLU A 24 13.82 -3.39 9.27
N PHE A 25 13.11 -3.71 8.20
CA PHE A 25 12.28 -2.76 7.50
C PHE A 25 10.81 -2.97 7.81
N PHE A 26 10.10 -1.85 7.80
CA PHE A 26 8.65 -1.78 7.78
C PHE A 26 8.23 -0.90 6.61
N ALA A 27 7.32 -1.36 5.78
CA ALA A 27 6.84 -0.59 4.64
C ALA A 27 5.32 -0.53 4.61
N VAL A 28 4.78 0.62 4.25
CA VAL A 28 3.35 0.83 4.04
C VAL A 28 3.17 1.35 2.62
N THR A 29 2.33 0.70 1.84
CA THR A 29 1.97 1.15 0.49
C THR A 29 0.51 1.54 0.45
N LEU A 30 0.23 2.69 -0.16
CA LEU A 30 -1.10 3.21 -0.42
C LEU A 30 -1.33 3.28 -1.93
N ILE A 31 -2.48 2.76 -2.37
CA ILE A 31 -3.05 2.99 -3.68
C ILE A 31 -4.15 4.05 -3.52
N LEU A 32 -3.97 5.16 -4.21
CA LEU A 32 -4.83 6.33 -4.16
C LEU A 32 -5.67 6.43 -5.41
N THR A 33 -6.95 6.75 -5.25
CA THR A 33 -7.89 6.91 -6.37
C THR A 33 -8.96 7.95 -6.05
N ARG A 34 -9.57 8.48 -7.11
CA ARG A 34 -10.79 9.30 -7.05
C ARG A 34 -12.05 8.51 -7.38
N GLU A 35 -11.88 7.36 -8.03
CA GLU A 35 -12.96 6.60 -8.64
C GLU A 35 -12.93 5.15 -8.15
N PRO A 36 -13.11 4.92 -6.82
CA PRO A 36 -13.07 3.57 -6.27
C PRO A 36 -14.12 2.66 -6.93
N GLN A 37 -15.32 3.18 -7.20
CA GLN A 37 -16.37 2.39 -7.83
C GLN A 37 -16.01 1.93 -9.24
N ALA A 38 -15.34 2.76 -10.04
CA ALA A 38 -14.89 2.39 -11.39
C ALA A 38 -13.86 1.24 -11.34
N ILE A 39 -12.94 1.29 -10.37
CA ILE A 39 -11.97 0.22 -10.09
C ILE A 39 -12.71 -1.06 -9.71
N TRP A 40 -13.64 -1.00 -8.76
CA TRP A 40 -14.42 -2.16 -8.32
C TRP A 40 -15.20 -2.81 -9.47
N ASN A 41 -15.86 -1.99 -10.30
CA ASN A 41 -16.59 -2.46 -11.47
C ASN A 41 -15.65 -3.09 -12.50
N GLY A 42 -14.50 -2.45 -12.77
CA GLY A 42 -13.48 -2.96 -13.68
C GLY A 42 -12.91 -4.31 -13.24
N LEU A 43 -12.68 -4.49 -11.93
CA LEU A 43 -12.25 -5.77 -11.37
C LEU A 43 -13.34 -6.84 -11.46
N ASN A 44 -14.60 -6.49 -11.24
CA ASN A 44 -15.72 -7.44 -11.39
C ASN A 44 -15.89 -7.90 -12.84
N LEU A 45 -15.76 -6.99 -13.80
CA LEU A 45 -15.75 -7.34 -15.23
C LEU A 45 -14.60 -8.27 -15.56
N LEU A 46 -13.38 -7.96 -15.09
CA LEU A 46 -12.21 -8.83 -15.30
C LEU A 46 -12.42 -10.23 -14.71
N ARG A 47 -13.03 -10.35 -13.52
CA ARG A 47 -13.38 -11.67 -12.95
C ARG A 47 -14.32 -12.45 -13.88
N GLY A 48 -15.36 -11.79 -14.39
CA GLY A 48 -16.28 -12.39 -15.36
C GLY A 48 -15.58 -12.82 -16.65
N GLU A 49 -14.73 -11.96 -17.21
CA GLU A 49 -13.90 -12.25 -18.41
C GLU A 49 -12.99 -13.48 -18.20
N LEU A 50 -12.52 -13.71 -16.97
CA LEU A 50 -11.67 -14.83 -16.61
C LEU A 50 -12.45 -16.06 -16.09
N GLY A 51 -13.78 -16.02 -16.08
CA GLY A 51 -14.62 -17.10 -15.55
C GLY A 51 -14.50 -17.31 -14.04
N LEU A 52 -14.07 -16.29 -13.29
CA LEU A 52 -13.86 -16.34 -11.85
C LEU A 52 -15.13 -15.89 -11.08
N PRO A 53 -15.39 -16.45 -9.89
CA PRO A 53 -16.39 -15.93 -8.97
C PRO A 53 -16.16 -14.45 -8.63
N SER A 54 -17.23 -13.68 -8.40
CA SER A 54 -17.14 -12.25 -8.04
C SER A 54 -16.39 -11.99 -6.73
N THR A 55 -16.31 -12.99 -5.86
CA THR A 55 -15.61 -12.95 -4.57
C THR A 55 -14.12 -13.30 -4.65
N THR A 56 -13.63 -13.73 -5.82
CA THR A 56 -12.23 -14.12 -5.96
C THR A 56 -11.30 -12.93 -5.77
N GLU A 57 -10.32 -13.10 -4.88
CA GLU A 57 -9.25 -12.14 -4.64
C GLU A 57 -8.04 -12.46 -5.53
N PHE A 58 -7.52 -11.45 -6.23
CA PHE A 58 -6.30 -11.58 -7.02
C PHE A 58 -5.07 -11.49 -6.12
N LYS A 59 -4.55 -12.64 -5.69
CA LYS A 59 -3.30 -12.72 -4.90
C LYS A 59 -2.11 -12.99 -5.83
N PHE A 60 -1.12 -12.10 -5.85
CA PHE A 60 -0.02 -12.18 -6.82
C PHE A 60 0.75 -13.52 -6.78
N HIS A 61 0.91 -14.12 -5.61
CA HIS A 61 1.66 -15.37 -5.43
C HIS A 61 0.87 -16.64 -5.80
N SER A 62 -0.47 -16.59 -5.83
CA SER A 62 -1.33 -17.75 -6.10
C SER A 62 -2.21 -17.59 -7.35
N THR A 63 -2.15 -16.44 -8.01
CA THR A 63 -2.89 -16.19 -9.25
C THR A 63 -2.09 -16.73 -10.44
N PRO A 64 -2.71 -17.52 -11.34
CA PRO A 64 -2.05 -18.02 -12.55
C PRO A 64 -1.42 -16.90 -13.38
N HIS A 65 -0.29 -17.17 -14.03
CA HIS A 65 0.47 -16.17 -14.76
C HIS A 65 -0.37 -15.39 -15.79
N ALA A 66 -1.20 -16.08 -16.58
CA ALA A 66 -2.10 -15.46 -17.55
C ALA A 66 -3.07 -14.45 -16.91
N PHE A 67 -3.60 -14.77 -15.72
CA PHE A 67 -4.55 -13.90 -15.02
C PHE A 67 -3.85 -12.70 -14.39
N ARG A 68 -2.59 -12.84 -13.95
CA ARG A 68 -1.77 -11.70 -13.51
C ARG A 68 -1.52 -10.72 -14.65
N LEU A 69 -1.19 -11.22 -15.84
CA LEU A 69 -1.01 -10.35 -17.01
C LEU A 69 -2.31 -9.64 -17.38
N ALA A 70 -3.44 -10.35 -17.42
CA ALA A 70 -4.74 -9.74 -17.68
C ALA A 70 -5.09 -8.65 -16.64
N PHE A 71 -4.81 -8.90 -15.36
CA PHE A 71 -4.97 -7.91 -14.29
C PHE A 71 -4.09 -6.67 -14.51
N LEU A 72 -2.80 -6.86 -14.77
CA LEU A 72 -1.88 -5.75 -14.99
C LEU A 72 -2.27 -4.93 -16.22
N GLU A 73 -2.66 -5.59 -17.31
CA GLU A 73 -3.10 -4.92 -18.53
C GLU A 73 -4.39 -4.12 -18.29
N LYS A 74 -5.37 -4.68 -17.58
CA LYS A 74 -6.62 -3.98 -17.23
C LYS A 74 -6.36 -2.74 -16.36
N THR A 75 -5.41 -2.82 -15.43
CA THR A 75 -5.16 -1.76 -14.43
C THR A 75 -4.18 -0.69 -14.88
N LYS A 76 -3.35 -0.95 -15.91
CA LYS A 76 -2.30 -0.04 -16.41
C LYS A 76 -2.81 1.36 -16.76
N GLY A 77 -4.04 1.47 -17.26
CA GLY A 77 -4.64 2.75 -17.68
C GLY A 77 -5.45 3.47 -16.60
N TRP A 78 -5.58 2.90 -15.39
CA TRP A 78 -6.43 3.49 -14.36
C TRP A 78 -5.76 4.72 -13.72
N PRO A 79 -6.55 5.75 -13.34
CA PRO A 79 -6.02 6.97 -12.73
C PRO A 79 -5.65 6.74 -11.25
N LEU A 80 -4.67 5.87 -11.02
CA LEU A 80 -4.13 5.52 -9.71
C LEU A 80 -2.87 6.32 -9.42
N ALA A 81 -2.65 6.67 -8.15
CA ALA A 81 -1.32 6.97 -7.66
C ALA A 81 -0.92 5.96 -6.60
N ILE A 82 0.35 5.54 -6.64
CA ILE A 82 0.92 4.66 -5.63
C ILE A 82 1.89 5.49 -4.80
N ARG A 83 1.82 5.34 -3.48
CA ARG A 83 2.78 5.93 -2.55
C ARG A 83 3.22 4.88 -1.56
N SER A 84 4.52 4.78 -1.35
CA SER A 84 5.10 3.85 -0.39
C SER A 84 5.95 4.61 0.60
N LEU A 85 5.79 4.30 1.89
CA LEU A 85 6.66 4.71 2.95
C LEU A 85 7.50 3.51 3.35
N TYR A 86 8.82 3.65 3.26
CA TYR A 86 9.78 2.64 3.69
C TYR A 86 10.49 3.14 4.94
N VAL A 87 10.51 2.33 5.98
CA VAL A 87 11.05 2.70 7.29
C VAL A 87 12.13 1.69 7.65
N ASP A 88 13.35 2.20 7.77
CA ASP A 88 14.43 1.47 8.44
C ASP A 88 14.26 1.63 9.96
N LYS A 89 13.90 0.54 10.65
CA LYS A 89 13.66 0.57 12.09
C LYS A 89 14.95 0.72 12.90
N ARG A 90 16.13 0.50 12.32
CA ARG A 90 17.41 0.70 13.00
C ARG A 90 17.72 2.20 13.18
N LEU A 91 17.18 3.03 12.30
CA LEU A 91 17.34 4.49 12.33
C LEU A 91 16.26 5.19 13.16
N LEU A 92 15.26 4.46 13.66
CA LEU A 92 14.22 5.05 14.49
C LEU A 92 14.73 5.39 15.89
N PRO A 93 14.27 6.52 16.48
CA PRO A 93 14.53 6.85 17.87
C PRO A 93 14.09 5.73 18.82
N ALA A 94 14.77 5.63 19.97
CA ALA A 94 14.51 4.59 20.97
C ALA A 94 13.04 4.55 21.45
N ASP A 95 12.36 5.71 21.47
CA ASP A 95 10.97 5.85 21.89
C ASP A 95 10.01 4.97 21.08
N PHE A 96 10.33 4.66 19.81
CA PHE A 96 9.51 3.77 18.98
C PHE A 96 9.52 2.32 19.46
N ARG A 97 10.52 1.91 20.26
CA ARG A 97 10.67 0.53 20.76
C ARG A 97 9.66 0.18 21.85
N GLY A 98 9.13 1.19 22.54
CA GLY A 98 8.13 1.03 23.59
C GLY A 98 6.68 1.08 23.09
N LEU A 99 6.47 1.39 21.81
CA LEU A 99 5.13 1.49 21.24
C LEU A 99 4.47 0.12 21.12
N SER A 100 3.15 0.09 21.32
CA SER A 100 2.37 -1.08 20.94
C SER A 100 2.40 -1.25 19.42
N SER A 101 2.14 -2.46 18.92
CA SER A 101 2.02 -2.70 17.48
C SER A 101 0.99 -1.79 16.82
N TRP A 102 -0.11 -1.50 17.52
CA TRP A 102 -1.17 -0.61 17.03
C TRP A 102 -0.72 0.85 16.94
N ASP A 103 0.03 1.33 17.93
CA ASP A 103 0.54 2.71 17.93
C ASP A 103 1.62 2.92 16.87
N PHE A 104 2.52 1.94 16.73
CA PHE A 104 3.54 1.93 15.67
C PHE A 104 2.87 1.95 14.30
N TYR A 105 1.89 1.07 14.09
CA TYR A 105 1.13 0.98 12.85
C TYR A 105 0.37 2.27 12.56
N GLY A 106 -0.37 2.78 13.55
CA GLY A 106 -1.14 4.01 13.47
C GLY A 106 -0.26 5.20 13.11
N PHE A 107 0.91 5.33 13.74
CA PHE A 107 1.87 6.39 13.45
C PHE A 107 2.27 6.40 11.98
N PHE A 108 2.77 5.28 11.43
CA PHE A 108 3.24 5.26 10.04
C PHE A 108 2.11 5.28 9.00
N LYS A 109 0.93 4.72 9.32
CA LYS A 109 -0.24 4.79 8.44
C LYS A 109 -0.87 6.19 8.40
N ILE A 110 -0.86 6.92 9.51
CA ILE A 110 -1.25 8.33 9.53
C ILE A 110 -0.19 9.16 8.81
N ARG A 111 1.09 8.95 9.10
CA ARG A 111 2.19 9.70 8.47
C ARG A 111 2.24 9.49 6.96
N SER A 112 1.98 8.29 6.46
CA SER A 112 1.89 8.05 5.00
C SER A 112 0.75 8.83 4.36
N LYS A 113 -0.40 8.96 5.04
CA LYS A 113 -1.51 9.84 4.64
C LYS A 113 -1.15 11.33 4.76
N THR A 114 -0.45 11.74 5.80
CA THR A 114 -0.03 13.14 6.01
C THR A 114 1.03 13.57 5.00
N LEU A 115 1.99 12.71 4.64
CA LEU A 115 2.93 12.94 3.54
C LEU A 115 2.20 13.11 2.19
N VAL A 116 1.03 12.47 2.01
CA VAL A 116 0.15 12.74 0.85
C VAL A 116 -0.42 14.16 0.91
N TRP A 117 -0.75 14.66 2.10
CA TRP A 117 -1.24 16.03 2.31
C TRP A 117 -0.14 17.09 2.22
N GLU A 118 1.04 16.87 2.81
CA GLU A 118 2.18 17.80 2.82
C GLU A 118 2.77 18.00 1.40
N TYR A 119 2.97 16.92 0.62
CA TYR A 119 3.37 17.03 -0.81
C TYR A 119 2.37 17.83 -1.66
N ARG A 120 1.11 17.86 -1.23
CA ARG A 120 0.04 18.57 -1.92
C ARG A 120 0.00 20.05 -1.56
N ALA A 121 0.43 20.41 -0.35
CA ALA A 121 0.51 21.79 0.13
C ALA A 121 1.83 22.48 -0.27
N GLY A 122 2.91 21.72 -0.43
CA GLY A 122 4.20 22.22 -0.89
C GLY A 122 4.84 21.28 -1.90
N LYS A 123 5.29 21.84 -3.03
CA LYS A 123 6.26 21.20 -3.93
C LYS A 123 7.56 20.92 -3.16
N VAL A 124 7.62 19.87 -2.35
CA VAL A 124 8.85 19.43 -1.69
C VAL A 124 9.49 18.40 -2.60
N ASN A 125 10.69 18.71 -3.12
CA ASN A 125 11.49 17.76 -3.87
C ASN A 125 11.76 16.53 -2.98
N PRO A 126 11.65 15.31 -3.53
CA PRO A 126 12.09 14.13 -2.79
C PRO A 126 13.59 14.26 -2.47
N PRO A 127 14.04 13.79 -1.29
CA PRO A 127 15.47 13.66 -1.06
C PRO A 127 16.04 12.68 -2.09
N THR A 128 17.01 13.15 -2.86
CA THR A 128 17.88 12.36 -3.75
C THR A 128 18.71 11.36 -2.98
#